data_AF-A0AA41SCL0-F1
#
_entry.id   AF-A0AA41SCL0-F1
#
_cell.length_a   1.000
_cell.length_b   1.000
_cell.length_c   1.000
_cell.angle_alpha   90.00
_cell.angle_beta   90.00
_cell.angle_gamma   90.00
#
_symmetry.space_group_name_H-M   'P 1'
#
loop_
_entity.id
_entity.type
_entity.pdbx_description
1 polymer ?
#
loop_
_entity_poly.entity_id
_entity_poly.type
_entity_poly.pdbx_seq_one_letter_code
_entity_poly.pdbx_strand_id
1 'polypeptide(L)'
;MVGSSIQKVQNGLADLSVSSKKGSWSDQMSSNSSTNEGSSYQGNQGIEVVDKSQNTHYTYNVYFDNEKILTTVTHTASVVDEWIAGVYTDFRSKLNKNNLVVGLDIEWKRIRETSSRNPIAVLQLCLAHRCLIFQISVCDNIPKSLSDFLSDVRINFAGAGIDGDATKLLTDHGLYVARTEELGPLAAYKLTKTVGDYRKSWLYKEGLMKLAKEVLNIELPKRRFVQLSNWENGFLSDEQIEYACLDALVSYKLAINLMSRGNPVHIDERRQGEPKKFWRNFDEPKKFDEKPTKQVVSDKANGKANGSKANGTKSKRTN
;
A
#
# COMPACT_ATOMS: atom_id res chain seq x y z
N MET A 1 -8.46 -37.26 39.15
CA MET A 1 -7.56 -38.12 38.35
C MET A 1 -8.20 -38.22 36.96
N VAL A 2 -7.89 -37.29 36.06
CA VAL A 2 -6.95 -37.43 34.92
C VAL A 2 -7.24 -38.67 34.07
N GLY A 3 -7.68 -38.45 32.82
CA GLY A 3 -7.71 -39.50 31.81
C GLY A 3 -8.53 -39.19 30.56
N SER A 4 -7.86 -38.67 29.53
CA SER A 4 -8.08 -38.95 28.09
C SER A 4 -9.42 -38.60 27.43
N SER A 5 -9.40 -37.55 26.60
CA SER A 5 -10.14 -37.52 25.33
C SER A 5 -9.45 -36.58 24.34
N ILE A 6 -8.33 -37.05 23.80
CA ILE A 6 -7.76 -36.57 22.54
C ILE A 6 -8.47 -37.35 21.43
N GLN A 7 -9.43 -36.73 20.74
CA GLN A 7 -9.76 -36.94 19.33
C GLN A 7 -11.06 -36.20 18.99
N LYS A 8 -10.93 -35.11 18.24
CA LYS A 8 -11.85 -34.62 17.18
C LYS A 8 -11.68 -33.12 16.98
N VAL A 9 -10.60 -32.71 16.30
CA VAL A 9 -10.62 -31.54 15.40
C VAL A 9 -9.60 -31.79 14.28
N GLN A 10 -9.98 -32.59 13.30
CA GLN A 10 -9.35 -32.58 11.98
C GLN A 10 -10.49 -32.60 10.98
N ASN A 11 -10.74 -31.45 10.36
CA ASN A 11 -11.20 -31.28 8.97
C ASN A 11 -11.49 -29.79 8.75
N GLY A 12 -10.74 -29.15 7.86
CA GLY A 12 -11.01 -27.78 7.44
C GLY A 12 -9.77 -26.93 7.10
N LEU A 13 -8.73 -27.51 6.48
CA LEU A 13 -7.61 -26.79 5.89
C LEU A 13 -7.04 -27.64 4.74
N ALA A 14 -7.84 -27.79 3.69
CA ALA A 14 -7.41 -28.40 2.43
C ALA A 14 -8.22 -27.76 1.30
N ASP A 15 -7.92 -26.49 1.04
CA ASP A 15 -8.05 -25.89 -0.29
C ASP A 15 -7.13 -24.68 -0.30
N LEU A 16 -6.29 -24.57 -1.33
CA LEU A 16 -5.03 -23.81 -1.43
C LEU A 16 -3.75 -24.66 -1.22
N SER A 17 -3.62 -25.75 -1.99
CA SER A 17 -2.31 -26.31 -2.32
C SER A 17 -1.85 -25.77 -3.68
N VAL A 18 -0.77 -24.98 -3.69
CA VAL A 18 0.00 -24.67 -4.90
C VAL A 18 0.62 -25.97 -5.40
N SER A 19 0.10 -26.49 -6.52
CA SER A 19 0.60 -27.71 -7.15
C SER A 19 1.89 -27.42 -7.94
N SER A 20 3.03 -27.80 -7.40
CA SER A 20 4.27 -27.96 -8.16
C SER A 20 4.23 -29.29 -8.93
N LYS A 21 3.99 -29.26 -10.25
CA LYS A 21 4.17 -30.45 -11.11
C LYS A 21 5.51 -30.39 -11.83
N LYS A 22 6.41 -31.30 -11.45
CA LYS A 22 7.51 -31.80 -12.31
C LYS A 22 6.92 -32.89 -13.20
N GLY A 23 7.01 -32.73 -14.52
CA GLY A 23 6.66 -33.76 -15.49
C GLY A 23 7.84 -34.04 -16.42
N SER A 24 8.41 -35.24 -16.29
CA SER A 24 9.33 -35.84 -17.25
C SER A 24 8.53 -36.36 -18.44
N TRP A 25 8.99 -36.09 -19.66
CA TRP A 25 8.41 -36.65 -20.89
C TRP A 25 9.49 -37.34 -21.70
N SER A 26 9.22 -38.60 -22.04
CA SER A 26 9.92 -39.44 -23.01
C SER A 26 9.22 -39.36 -24.38
N ASP A 27 10.00 -39.66 -25.41
CA ASP A 27 9.80 -39.45 -26.84
C ASP A 27 8.50 -39.99 -27.46
N GLN A 28 7.98 -39.26 -28.46
CA GLN A 28 7.92 -39.76 -29.85
C GLN A 28 7.44 -38.66 -30.82
N MET A 29 8.25 -38.44 -31.86
CA MET A 29 8.01 -37.52 -32.98
C MET A 29 7.03 -38.12 -34.00
N SER A 30 6.26 -37.26 -34.71
CA SER A 30 6.19 -37.24 -36.17
C SER A 30 5.49 -35.98 -36.72
N SER A 31 6.30 -35.09 -37.28
CA SER A 31 6.14 -34.22 -38.48
C SER A 31 4.80 -33.50 -38.77
N ASN A 32 4.80 -32.16 -38.72
CA ASN A 32 5.05 -31.33 -39.91
C ASN A 32 5.22 -29.82 -39.65
N SER A 33 6.32 -29.30 -40.22
CA SER A 33 6.67 -27.96 -40.73
C SER A 33 6.21 -26.65 -40.06
N SER A 34 7.20 -26.01 -39.42
CA SER A 34 7.66 -24.61 -39.56
C SER A 34 6.73 -23.46 -39.15
N THR A 35 7.04 -22.80 -38.01
CA THR A 35 7.91 -21.60 -37.95
C THR A 35 8.24 -21.28 -36.48
N ASN A 36 9.39 -20.64 -36.25
CA ASN A 36 10.07 -20.39 -34.97
C ASN A 36 9.17 -20.04 -33.75
N GLU A 37 9.22 -20.87 -32.72
CA GLU A 37 8.82 -20.51 -31.35
C GLU A 37 10.06 -20.33 -30.47
N GLY A 38 10.36 -19.07 -30.12
CA GLY A 38 11.07 -18.77 -28.90
C GLY A 38 10.08 -18.92 -27.74
N SER A 39 10.12 -20.06 -27.04
CA SER A 39 9.33 -20.25 -25.82
C SER A 39 9.94 -19.44 -24.68
N SER A 40 9.49 -18.19 -24.54
CA SER A 40 9.51 -17.47 -23.27
C SER A 40 8.11 -17.54 -22.68
N TYR A 41 7.97 -18.09 -21.48
CA TYR A 41 6.74 -17.96 -20.69
C TYR A 41 6.44 -16.47 -20.45
N GLN A 42 5.67 -15.83 -21.34
CA GLN A 42 5.04 -14.54 -21.10
C GLN A 42 3.61 -14.83 -20.65
N GLY A 43 3.38 -14.87 -19.34
CA GLY A 43 2.02 -14.78 -18.81
C GLY A 43 1.36 -13.50 -19.32
N ASN A 44 0.04 -13.50 -19.51
CA ASN A 44 -0.72 -12.33 -19.93
C ASN A 44 -0.39 -11.15 -18.99
N GLN A 45 0.38 -10.18 -19.48
CA GLN A 45 0.58 -8.87 -18.86
C GLN A 45 -0.15 -7.83 -19.71
N GLY A 46 -0.73 -6.84 -19.06
CA GLY A 46 -1.34 -5.69 -19.73
C GLY A 46 -2.71 -5.32 -19.17
N ILE A 47 -3.38 -4.42 -19.87
CA ILE A 47 -4.63 -3.82 -19.45
C ILE A 47 -5.65 -3.86 -20.59
N GLU A 48 -6.89 -4.16 -20.25
CA GLU A 48 -8.03 -4.25 -21.15
C GLU A 48 -9.17 -3.39 -20.62
N VAL A 49 -9.77 -2.58 -21.49
CA VAL A 49 -10.96 -1.78 -21.15
C VAL A 49 -12.17 -2.69 -21.05
N VAL A 50 -12.88 -2.66 -19.92
CA VAL A 50 -14.15 -3.38 -19.73
C VAL A 50 -15.32 -2.45 -20.03
N ASP A 51 -15.34 -1.26 -19.43
CA ASP A 51 -16.41 -0.28 -19.62
C ASP A 51 -15.91 1.16 -19.46
N LYS A 52 -16.23 2.02 -20.43
CA LYS A 52 -16.03 3.48 -20.41
C LYS A 52 -17.29 4.26 -20.78
N SER A 53 -18.46 3.61 -20.74
CA SER A 53 -19.74 4.21 -21.11
C SER A 53 -20.26 5.20 -20.06
N GLN A 54 -19.83 5.04 -18.80
CA GLN A 54 -20.24 5.88 -17.69
C GLN A 54 -19.29 7.07 -17.52
N ASN A 55 -19.82 8.24 -17.21
CA ASN A 55 -19.01 9.42 -16.88
C ASN A 55 -18.49 9.42 -15.43
N THR A 56 -19.02 8.55 -14.57
CA THR A 56 -18.65 8.46 -13.15
C THR A 56 -17.43 7.59 -12.90
N HIS A 57 -17.23 6.56 -13.72
CA HIS A 57 -16.13 5.62 -13.57
C HIS A 57 -15.87 4.84 -14.84
N TYR A 58 -14.64 4.35 -14.94
CA TYR A 58 -14.20 3.41 -15.96
C TYR A 58 -13.75 2.12 -15.30
N THR A 59 -14.00 0.99 -15.96
CA THR A 59 -13.64 -0.33 -15.47
C THR A 59 -12.67 -1.00 -16.43
N TYR A 60 -11.67 -1.66 -15.89
CA TYR A 60 -10.59 -2.32 -16.61
C TYR A 60 -10.31 -3.71 -16.04
N ASN A 61 -9.80 -4.61 -16.87
CA ASN A 61 -9.08 -5.79 -16.42
C ASN A 61 -7.59 -5.51 -16.51
N VAL A 62 -6.88 -5.57 -15.38
CA VAL A 62 -5.41 -5.57 -15.35
C VAL A 62 -4.94 -7.00 -15.16
N TYR A 63 -4.07 -7.46 -16.05
CA TYR A 63 -3.52 -8.81 -16.05
C TYR A 63 -2.08 -8.80 -15.54
N PHE A 64 -1.80 -9.59 -14.52
CA PHE A 64 -0.46 -9.69 -13.94
C PHE A 64 -0.26 -11.02 -13.23
N ASP A 65 0.88 -11.68 -13.47
CA ASP A 65 1.23 -12.94 -12.80
C ASP A 65 0.13 -14.02 -12.93
N ASN A 66 -0.47 -14.12 -14.12
CA ASN A 66 -1.61 -14.99 -14.45
C ASN A 66 -2.91 -14.72 -13.66
N GLU A 67 -2.99 -13.58 -12.98
CA GLU A 67 -4.21 -13.11 -12.34
C GLU A 67 -4.88 -12.01 -13.16
N LYS A 68 -6.20 -11.91 -13.02
CA LYS A 68 -7.01 -10.84 -13.59
C LYS A 68 -7.59 -10.01 -12.45
N ILE A 69 -7.33 -8.72 -12.47
CA ILE A 69 -7.76 -7.78 -11.45
C ILE A 69 -8.79 -6.84 -12.07
N LEU A 70 -9.99 -6.83 -11.49
CA LEU A 70 -11.02 -5.88 -11.85
C LEU A 70 -10.69 -4.53 -11.21
N THR A 71 -10.38 -3.55 -12.05
CA THR A 71 -9.92 -2.22 -11.62
C THR A 71 -10.97 -1.18 -11.95
N THR A 72 -11.51 -0.55 -10.93
CA THR A 72 -12.45 0.58 -11.02
C THR A 72 -11.66 1.88 -10.87
N VAL A 73 -11.69 2.73 -11.89
CA VAL A 73 -11.09 4.07 -11.89
C VAL A 73 -12.20 5.09 -11.80
N THR A 74 -12.20 5.92 -10.75
CA THR A 74 -13.30 6.86 -10.52
C THR A 74 -12.83 8.15 -9.85
N HIS A 75 -13.60 9.21 -10.05
CA HIS A 75 -13.53 10.46 -9.32
C HIS A 75 -14.89 10.76 -8.63
N THR A 76 -15.82 9.80 -8.61
CA THR A 76 -17.18 9.99 -8.10
C THR A 76 -17.36 9.29 -6.76
N ALA A 77 -17.80 10.03 -5.75
CA ALA A 77 -17.94 9.54 -4.38
C ALA A 77 -18.89 8.33 -4.25
N SER A 78 -20.02 8.32 -4.97
CA SER A 78 -20.99 7.22 -4.89
C SER A 78 -20.42 5.89 -5.41
N VAL A 79 -19.51 5.93 -6.39
CA VAL A 79 -18.82 4.72 -6.89
C VAL A 79 -17.87 4.18 -5.83
N VAL A 80 -17.21 5.06 -5.07
CA VAL A 80 -16.37 4.66 -3.93
C VAL A 80 -17.23 4.07 -2.80
N ASP A 81 -18.38 4.67 -2.49
CA ASP A 81 -19.36 4.14 -1.52
C ASP A 81 -19.78 2.70 -1.90
N GLU A 82 -20.16 2.49 -3.16
CA GLU A 82 -20.57 1.19 -3.69
C GLU A 82 -19.44 0.16 -3.63
N TRP A 83 -18.21 0.54 -4.00
CA TRP A 83 -17.05 -0.34 -3.94
C TRP A 83 -16.76 -0.79 -2.50
N ILE A 84 -16.79 0.15 -1.54
CA ILE A 84 -16.58 -0.13 -0.10
C ILE A 84 -17.71 -1.01 0.46
N ALA A 85 -18.96 -0.73 0.11
CA ALA A 85 -20.10 -1.55 0.51
C ALA A 85 -19.96 -3.00 0.00
N GLY A 86 -19.48 -3.17 -1.23
CA GLY A 86 -19.13 -4.47 -1.81
C GLY A 86 -18.04 -5.19 -1.02
N VAL A 87 -16.98 -4.48 -0.60
CA VAL A 87 -15.92 -5.04 0.25
C VAL A 87 -16.47 -5.54 1.58
N TYR A 88 -17.27 -4.72 2.28
CA TYR A 88 -17.86 -5.11 3.55
C TYR A 88 -18.80 -6.31 3.42
N THR A 89 -19.54 -6.40 2.32
CA THR A 89 -20.46 -7.51 2.05
C THR A 89 -19.69 -8.81 1.78
N ASP A 90 -18.76 -8.78 0.83
CA ASP A 90 -18.11 -9.99 0.33
C ASP A 90 -17.02 -10.53 1.27
N PHE A 91 -16.39 -9.63 2.04
CA PHE A 91 -15.31 -9.99 2.97
C PHE A 91 -15.72 -9.91 4.44
N ARG A 92 -17.02 -9.92 4.74
CA ARG A 92 -17.56 -9.87 6.11
C ARG A 92 -16.92 -10.88 7.06
N SER A 93 -16.67 -12.11 6.61
CA SER A 93 -16.03 -13.16 7.40
C SER A 93 -14.59 -12.81 7.80
N LYS A 94 -13.85 -12.16 6.89
CA LYS A 94 -12.47 -11.72 7.15
C LYS A 94 -12.45 -10.51 8.09
N LEU A 95 -13.33 -9.55 7.83
CA LEU A 95 -13.51 -8.37 8.67
C LEU A 95 -13.86 -8.75 10.12
N ASN A 96 -14.80 -9.67 10.34
CA ASN A 96 -15.20 -10.12 11.68
C ASN A 96 -14.09 -10.86 12.44
N LYS A 97 -13.07 -11.35 11.73
CA LYS A 97 -11.88 -11.99 12.29
C LYS A 97 -10.69 -11.04 12.40
N ASN A 98 -10.90 -9.74 12.14
CA ASN A 98 -9.86 -8.70 12.13
C ASN A 98 -8.65 -9.06 11.24
N ASN A 99 -8.89 -9.76 10.14
CA ASN A 99 -7.85 -10.26 9.24
C ASN A 99 -8.05 -9.79 7.78
N LEU A 100 -8.86 -8.75 7.58
CA LEU A 100 -9.00 -8.13 6.27
C LEU A 100 -7.74 -7.30 6.01
N VAL A 101 -7.09 -7.57 4.88
CA VAL A 101 -5.89 -6.87 4.43
C VAL A 101 -6.21 -6.17 3.12
N VAL A 102 -5.78 -4.93 3.01
CA VAL A 102 -5.93 -4.10 1.81
C VAL A 102 -4.57 -3.52 1.47
N GLY A 103 -4.12 -3.73 0.24
CA GLY A 103 -2.97 -3.00 -0.30
C GLY A 103 -3.37 -1.57 -0.54
N LEU A 104 -2.57 -0.63 -0.03
CA LEU A 104 -2.78 0.80 -0.19
C LEU A 104 -1.52 1.42 -0.77
N ASP A 105 -1.72 2.31 -1.73
CA ASP A 105 -0.68 3.21 -2.23
C ASP A 105 -1.31 4.59 -2.52
N ILE A 106 -0.46 5.59 -2.76
CA ILE A 106 -0.89 6.92 -3.19
C ILE A 106 0.06 7.49 -4.24
N GLU A 107 -0.47 8.30 -5.15
CA GLU A 107 0.34 8.97 -6.17
C GLU A 107 0.07 10.48 -6.25
N TRP A 108 1.12 11.24 -6.57
CA TRP A 108 1.08 12.69 -6.70
C TRP A 108 2.14 13.18 -7.68
N LYS A 109 1.90 14.35 -8.28
CA LYS A 109 2.89 14.99 -9.16
C LYS A 109 4.13 15.40 -8.35
N ARG A 110 5.32 15.04 -8.83
CA ARG A 110 6.58 15.45 -8.18
C ARG A 110 7.11 16.74 -8.79
N ILE A 111 7.04 17.87 -8.06
CA ILE A 111 7.70 19.12 -8.44
C ILE A 111 9.04 19.21 -7.69
N ARG A 112 10.14 19.44 -8.41
CA ARG A 112 11.50 19.52 -7.84
C ARG A 112 11.90 20.93 -7.38
N GLU A 113 11.14 21.96 -7.75
CA GLU A 113 11.61 23.35 -7.76
C GLU A 113 10.88 24.29 -6.79
N THR A 114 9.85 23.84 -6.07
CA THR A 114 9.09 24.68 -5.14
C THR A 114 9.15 24.15 -3.71
N SER A 115 9.11 25.06 -2.74
CA SER A 115 8.94 24.74 -1.31
C SER A 115 7.56 24.14 -0.98
N SER A 116 6.66 24.07 -1.96
CA SER A 116 5.31 23.50 -1.84
C SER A 116 5.29 22.02 -2.24
N ARG A 117 4.85 21.17 -1.30
CA ARG A 117 4.49 19.77 -1.53
C ARG A 117 3.16 19.71 -2.29
N ASN A 118 3.08 18.92 -3.36
CA ASN A 118 1.80 18.66 -4.04
C ASN A 118 0.90 17.74 -3.21
N PRO A 119 -0.42 17.99 -3.16
CA PRO A 119 -1.37 17.11 -2.52
C PRO A 119 -1.44 15.75 -3.22
N ILE A 120 -1.97 14.74 -2.55
CA ILE A 120 -2.27 13.43 -3.17
C ILE A 120 -3.26 13.65 -4.32
N ALA A 121 -2.96 13.04 -5.47
CA ALA A 121 -3.82 13.08 -6.66
C ALA A 121 -4.61 11.79 -6.84
N VAL A 122 -4.03 10.64 -6.50
CA VAL A 122 -4.65 9.33 -6.63
C VAL A 122 -4.44 8.52 -5.35
N LEU A 123 -5.49 7.84 -4.90
CA LEU A 123 -5.46 6.82 -3.84
C LEU A 123 -5.79 5.47 -4.48
N GLN A 124 -4.97 4.45 -4.20
CA GLN A 124 -5.23 3.08 -4.64
C GLN A 124 -5.56 2.18 -3.46
N LEU A 125 -6.59 1.35 -3.61
CA LEU A 125 -6.96 0.31 -2.66
C LEU A 125 -7.14 -1.01 -3.40
N CYS A 126 -6.46 -2.07 -2.98
CA CYS A 126 -6.56 -3.38 -3.63
C CYS A 126 -6.68 -4.51 -2.63
N LEU A 127 -7.57 -5.46 -2.91
CA LEU A 127 -7.70 -6.71 -2.18
C LEU A 127 -8.26 -7.80 -3.08
N ALA A 128 -7.75 -9.02 -2.91
CA ALA A 128 -8.03 -10.15 -3.79
C ALA A 128 -7.86 -9.74 -5.27
N HIS A 129 -8.91 -9.86 -6.08
CA HIS A 129 -8.90 -9.52 -7.50
C HIS A 129 -9.65 -8.22 -7.81
N ARG A 130 -9.69 -7.27 -6.86
CA ARG A 130 -10.40 -5.99 -7.01
C ARG A 130 -9.49 -4.83 -6.62
N CYS A 131 -9.42 -3.82 -7.49
CA CYS A 131 -8.68 -2.60 -7.24
C CYS A 131 -9.60 -1.38 -7.45
N LEU A 132 -9.54 -0.43 -6.53
CA LEU A 132 -10.10 0.90 -6.66
C LEU A 132 -8.95 1.88 -6.88
N ILE A 133 -9.06 2.69 -7.92
CA ILE A 133 -8.19 3.84 -8.18
C ILE A 133 -9.07 5.09 -8.09
N PHE A 134 -8.96 5.80 -6.98
CA PHE A 134 -9.74 7.00 -6.71
C PHE A 134 -8.91 8.25 -7.03
N GLN A 135 -9.30 9.00 -8.06
CA GLN A 135 -8.67 10.27 -8.45
C GLN A 135 -9.10 11.41 -7.50
N ILE A 136 -8.61 11.38 -6.27
CA ILE A 136 -9.00 12.28 -5.18
C ILE A 136 -8.76 13.77 -5.48
N SER A 137 -7.80 14.14 -6.34
CA SER A 137 -7.56 15.55 -6.70
C SER A 137 -8.66 16.18 -7.55
N VAL A 138 -9.46 15.36 -8.25
CA VAL A 138 -10.53 15.83 -9.15
C VAL A 138 -11.88 15.25 -8.76
N CYS A 139 -12.00 14.74 -7.53
CA CYS A 139 -13.24 14.15 -7.06
C CYS A 139 -14.35 15.19 -6.84
N ASP A 140 -15.60 14.76 -6.95
CA ASP A 140 -16.77 15.55 -6.59
C ASP A 140 -16.84 15.80 -5.07
N ASN A 141 -16.57 14.77 -4.28
CA ASN A 141 -16.31 14.86 -2.85
C ASN A 141 -15.57 13.61 -2.34
N ILE A 142 -14.98 13.72 -1.15
CA ILE A 142 -14.46 12.55 -0.43
C ILE A 142 -15.63 11.95 0.38
N PRO A 143 -16.06 10.70 0.11
CA PRO A 143 -17.19 10.13 0.83
C PRO A 143 -16.82 9.77 2.27
N LYS A 144 -17.80 9.89 3.18
CA LYS A 144 -17.62 9.49 4.59
C LYS A 144 -17.27 8.00 4.71
N SER A 145 -17.82 7.15 3.84
CA SER A 145 -17.51 5.71 3.84
C SER A 145 -16.02 5.42 3.67
N LEU A 146 -15.29 6.22 2.87
CA LEU A 146 -13.85 6.09 2.71
C LEU A 146 -13.10 6.46 3.99
N SER A 147 -13.51 7.54 4.66
CA SER A 147 -12.96 7.92 5.97
C SER A 147 -13.22 6.83 7.02
N ASP A 148 -14.42 6.29 7.07
CA ASP A 148 -14.79 5.19 7.98
C ASP A 148 -14.01 3.91 7.65
N PHE A 149 -13.81 3.61 6.36
CA PHE A 149 -13.06 2.44 5.89
C PHE A 149 -11.58 2.51 6.27
N LEU A 150 -10.92 3.64 6.03
CA LEU A 150 -9.50 3.84 6.37
C LEU A 150 -9.28 3.86 7.90
N SER A 151 -10.26 4.35 8.66
CA SER A 151 -10.19 4.39 10.13
C SER A 151 -10.67 3.11 10.83
N ASP A 152 -11.09 2.09 10.08
CA ASP A 152 -11.56 0.81 10.63
C ASP A 152 -10.39 -0.04 11.15
N VAL A 153 -10.28 -0.15 12.47
CA VAL A 153 -9.23 -0.94 13.17
C VAL A 153 -9.28 -2.45 12.89
N ARG A 154 -10.30 -2.95 12.19
CA ARG A 154 -10.39 -4.35 11.78
C ARG A 154 -9.67 -4.64 10.47
N ILE A 155 -9.31 -3.59 9.73
CA ILE A 155 -8.64 -3.64 8.43
C ILE A 155 -7.16 -3.32 8.62
N ASN A 156 -6.28 -4.06 7.96
CA ASN A 156 -4.86 -3.77 7.93
C ASN A 156 -4.45 -3.26 6.54
N PHE A 157 -3.99 -2.01 6.46
CA PHE A 157 -3.54 -1.40 5.21
C PHE A 157 -2.03 -1.64 5.04
N ALA A 158 -1.65 -2.32 3.97
CA ALA A 158 -0.26 -2.69 3.73
C ALA A 158 0.33 -1.98 2.53
N GLY A 159 1.61 -1.61 2.64
CA GLY A 159 2.38 -0.95 1.58
C GLY A 159 3.86 -0.84 1.96
N ALA A 160 4.67 -0.40 1.00
CA ALA A 160 6.08 -0.11 1.22
C ALA A 160 6.27 1.41 1.32
N GLY A 161 6.53 1.92 2.53
CA GLY A 161 6.45 3.35 2.86
C GLY A 161 5.08 3.80 3.38
N ILE A 162 4.20 2.85 3.70
CA ILE A 162 2.79 3.07 4.03
C ILE A 162 2.57 4.03 5.22
N ASP A 163 3.50 4.07 6.18
CA ASP A 163 3.41 5.02 7.29
C ASP A 163 3.57 6.48 6.81
N GLY A 164 4.40 6.69 5.79
CA GLY A 164 4.53 7.97 5.10
C GLY A 164 3.27 8.33 4.32
N ASP A 165 2.67 7.35 3.66
CA ASP A 165 1.44 7.52 2.88
C ASP A 165 0.24 7.87 3.78
N ALA A 166 0.07 7.15 4.89
CA ALA A 166 -0.93 7.45 5.90
C ALA A 166 -0.76 8.86 6.49
N THR A 167 0.49 9.26 6.78
CA THR A 167 0.79 10.62 7.25
C THR A 167 0.41 11.66 6.20
N LYS A 168 0.69 11.38 4.92
CA LYS A 168 0.37 12.28 3.81
C LYS A 168 -1.14 12.37 3.58
N LEU A 169 -1.88 11.26 3.66
CA LEU A 169 -3.35 11.21 3.60
C LEU A 169 -4.00 12.07 4.70
N LEU A 170 -3.51 11.94 5.93
CA LEU A 170 -3.99 12.75 7.05
C LEU A 170 -3.71 14.24 6.83
N THR A 171 -2.52 14.58 6.37
CA THR A 171 -2.10 15.98 6.19
C THR A 171 -2.81 16.65 5.01
N ASP A 172 -3.03 15.94 3.91
CA ASP A 172 -3.60 16.51 2.68
C ASP A 172 -5.13 16.54 2.71
N HIS A 173 -5.74 15.48 3.26
CA HIS A 173 -7.16 15.21 3.08
C HIS A 173 -7.89 14.92 4.40
N GLY A 174 -7.21 14.99 5.55
CA GLY A 174 -7.80 14.64 6.86
C GLY A 174 -8.15 13.15 6.99
N LEU A 175 -7.65 12.30 6.09
CA LEU A 175 -7.95 10.87 6.06
C LEU A 175 -7.00 10.11 6.98
N TYR A 176 -7.52 9.67 8.14
CA TYR A 176 -6.79 8.86 9.10
C TYR A 176 -6.81 7.37 8.70
N VAL A 177 -5.63 6.75 8.62
CA VAL A 177 -5.48 5.30 8.42
C VAL A 177 -5.17 4.64 9.76
N ALA A 178 -6.13 3.87 10.29
CA ALA A 178 -6.04 3.38 11.67
C ALA A 178 -4.96 2.31 11.89
N ARG A 179 -4.74 1.46 10.89
CA ARG A 179 -3.76 0.38 10.98
C ARG A 179 -2.98 0.24 9.69
N THR A 180 -1.67 0.35 9.83
CA THR A 180 -0.72 0.20 8.73
C THR A 180 0.27 -0.92 9.00
N GLU A 181 0.53 -1.73 7.97
CA GLU A 181 1.56 -2.76 7.95
C GLU A 181 2.68 -2.39 6.98
N GLU A 182 3.83 -2.05 7.54
CA GLU A 182 5.02 -1.68 6.77
C GLU A 182 5.71 -2.94 6.28
N LEU A 183 5.73 -3.15 4.96
CA LEU A 183 6.11 -4.43 4.35
C LEU A 183 7.59 -4.78 4.55
N GLY A 184 8.50 -3.79 4.50
CA GLY A 184 9.93 -4.02 4.70
C GLY A 184 10.28 -4.62 6.07
N PRO A 185 9.91 -3.97 7.19
CA PRO A 185 10.01 -4.52 8.53
C PRO A 185 9.29 -5.87 8.69
N LEU A 186 8.08 -6.04 8.15
CA LEU A 186 7.37 -7.32 8.23
C LEU A 186 8.15 -8.43 7.51
N ALA A 187 8.68 -8.17 6.31
CA ALA A 187 9.49 -9.11 5.57
C ALA A 187 10.77 -9.46 6.33
N ALA A 188 11.49 -8.46 6.84
CA ALA A 188 12.66 -8.67 7.69
C ALA A 188 12.30 -9.56 8.90
N TYR A 189 11.18 -9.29 9.57
CA TYR A 189 10.74 -10.05 10.73
C TYR A 189 10.47 -11.51 10.35
N LYS A 190 9.69 -11.76 9.30
CA LYS A 190 9.27 -13.12 8.89
C LYS A 190 10.40 -13.94 8.26
N LEU A 191 11.39 -13.32 7.63
CA LEU A 191 12.43 -14.02 6.87
C LEU A 191 13.74 -14.24 7.63
N THR A 192 13.92 -13.61 8.79
CA THR A 192 15.14 -13.75 9.60
C THR A 192 14.91 -14.62 10.83
N LYS A 193 15.99 -15.25 11.34
CA LYS A 193 15.94 -16.17 12.49
C LYS A 193 16.58 -15.61 13.75
N THR A 194 17.43 -14.59 13.63
CA THR A 194 18.13 -13.99 14.77
C THR A 194 17.76 -12.52 14.91
N VAL A 195 17.84 -11.98 16.13
CA VAL A 195 17.65 -10.54 16.35
C VAL A 195 18.71 -9.71 15.62
N GLY A 196 19.91 -10.27 15.46
CA GLY A 196 21.00 -9.64 14.72
C GLY A 196 20.68 -9.47 13.23
N ASP A 197 20.24 -10.56 12.59
CA ASP A 197 19.89 -10.58 11.17
C ASP A 197 18.69 -9.70 10.88
N TYR A 198 17.67 -9.75 11.74
CA TYR A 198 16.54 -8.84 11.64
C TYR A 198 17.02 -7.39 11.61
N ARG A 199 17.82 -6.96 12.60
CA ARG A 199 18.30 -5.57 12.74
C ARG A 199 19.18 -5.11 11.58
N LYS A 200 19.91 -6.03 10.96
CA LYS A 200 20.82 -5.75 9.84
C LYS A 200 20.17 -6.02 8.48
N SER A 201 18.91 -6.46 8.45
CA SER A 201 18.23 -6.83 7.22
C SER A 201 18.16 -5.65 6.27
N TRP A 202 18.59 -5.88 5.04
CA TRP A 202 18.51 -4.88 3.97
C TRP A 202 17.04 -4.56 3.61
N LEU A 203 16.10 -5.48 3.89
CA LEU A 203 14.68 -5.39 3.54
C LEU A 203 13.93 -4.20 4.17
N TYR A 204 14.41 -3.67 5.29
CA TYR A 204 13.70 -2.63 6.04
C TYR A 204 13.30 -1.39 5.24
N LYS A 205 14.18 -0.98 4.33
CA LYS A 205 14.06 0.29 3.59
C LYS A 205 13.87 0.06 2.10
N GLU A 206 13.57 -1.18 1.71
CA GLU A 206 13.47 -1.52 0.30
C GLU A 206 12.09 -1.20 -0.25
N GLY A 207 12.11 -0.74 -1.50
CA GLY A 207 10.88 -0.46 -2.23
C GLY A 207 10.16 -1.73 -2.65
N LEU A 208 8.87 -1.56 -2.96
CA LEU A 208 7.95 -2.65 -3.31
C LEU A 208 8.50 -3.63 -4.36
N MET A 209 9.20 -3.13 -5.39
CA MET A 209 9.78 -3.97 -6.45
C MET A 209 10.80 -4.98 -5.91
N LYS A 210 11.71 -4.57 -5.01
CA LYS A 210 12.71 -5.50 -4.46
C LYS A 210 12.08 -6.45 -3.45
N LEU A 211 11.12 -5.98 -2.67
CA LEU A 211 10.35 -6.83 -1.74
C LEU A 211 9.56 -7.91 -2.50
N ALA A 212 8.91 -7.54 -3.60
CA ALA A 212 8.18 -8.47 -4.47
C ALA A 212 9.09 -9.56 -5.03
N LYS A 213 10.27 -9.18 -5.53
CA LYS A 213 11.26 -10.12 -6.04
C LYS A 213 11.75 -11.08 -4.96
N GLU A 214 12.10 -10.58 -3.78
CA GLU A 214 12.62 -11.42 -2.70
C GLU A 214 11.56 -12.37 -2.11
N VAL A 215 10.34 -11.86 -1.87
CA VAL A 215 9.32 -12.59 -1.08
C VAL A 215 8.43 -13.46 -1.96
N LEU A 216 8.04 -12.96 -3.13
CA LEU A 216 7.09 -13.60 -4.04
C LEU A 216 7.75 -14.18 -5.30
N ASN A 217 9.03 -13.86 -5.54
CA ASN A 217 9.71 -14.17 -6.80
C ASN A 217 8.99 -13.57 -8.03
N ILE A 218 8.41 -12.38 -7.86
CA ILE A 218 7.70 -11.63 -8.90
C ILE A 218 8.53 -10.41 -9.31
N GLU A 219 8.70 -10.20 -10.61
CA GLU A 219 9.30 -8.98 -11.16
C GLU A 219 8.21 -7.94 -11.49
N LEU A 220 8.19 -6.86 -10.72
CA LEU A 220 7.23 -5.77 -10.90
C LEU A 220 7.73 -4.79 -11.98
N PRO A 221 6.99 -4.56 -13.08
CA PRO A 221 7.39 -3.66 -14.15
C PRO A 221 7.25 -2.18 -13.75
N LYS A 222 8.09 -1.69 -12.83
CA LYS A 222 8.07 -0.28 -12.39
C LYS A 222 8.74 0.64 -13.41
N ARG A 223 7.96 1.15 -14.36
CA ARG A 223 8.39 2.17 -15.32
C ARG A 223 8.56 3.53 -14.62
N ARG A 224 9.81 3.97 -14.44
CA ARG A 224 10.13 5.22 -13.72
C ARG A 224 9.48 6.46 -14.32
N PHE A 225 9.27 6.50 -15.64
CA PHE A 225 8.60 7.65 -16.27
C PHE A 225 7.12 7.75 -15.90
N VAL A 226 6.44 6.62 -15.61
CA VAL A 226 5.05 6.60 -15.14
C VAL A 226 4.99 7.11 -13.70
N GLN A 227 5.89 6.63 -12.83
CA GLN A 227 5.98 7.09 -11.44
C GLN A 227 6.19 8.62 -11.32
N LEU A 228 6.94 9.19 -12.26
CA LEU A 228 7.24 10.63 -12.30
C LEU A 228 6.28 11.43 -13.18
N SER A 229 5.24 10.79 -13.72
CA SER A 229 4.27 11.41 -14.62
C SER A 229 3.33 12.38 -13.90
N ASN A 230 2.47 13.04 -14.67
CA ASN A 230 1.47 13.94 -14.11
C ASN A 230 0.24 13.15 -13.62
N TRP A 231 0.22 12.82 -12.33
CA TRP A 231 -0.91 12.12 -11.69
C TRP A 231 -2.13 13.02 -11.42
N GLU A 232 -2.00 14.34 -11.57
CA GLU A 232 -3.10 15.30 -11.42
C GLU A 232 -3.96 15.42 -12.70
N ASN A 233 -3.68 14.59 -13.72
CA ASN A 233 -4.45 14.61 -14.95
C ASN A 233 -5.89 14.14 -14.70
N GLY A 234 -6.88 14.82 -15.28
CA GLY A 234 -8.29 14.48 -15.12
C GLY A 234 -8.65 13.10 -15.67
N PHE A 235 -7.82 12.57 -16.59
CA PHE A 235 -7.91 11.20 -17.09
C PHE A 235 -6.53 10.55 -17.01
N LEU A 236 -6.45 9.43 -16.29
CA LEU A 236 -5.24 8.62 -16.22
C LEU A 236 -5.03 7.83 -17.52
N SER A 237 -3.77 7.67 -17.92
CA SER A 237 -3.41 6.78 -19.03
C SER A 237 -3.51 5.32 -18.63
N ASP A 238 -3.58 4.42 -19.62
CA ASP A 238 -3.63 2.98 -19.37
C ASP A 238 -2.36 2.50 -18.61
N GLU A 239 -1.18 3.08 -18.87
CA GLU A 239 0.04 2.79 -18.11
C GLU A 239 -0.01 3.31 -16.66
N GLN A 240 -0.63 4.47 -16.42
CA GLN A 240 -0.83 4.98 -15.06
C GLN A 240 -1.79 4.07 -14.27
N ILE A 241 -2.87 3.62 -14.92
CA ILE A 241 -3.86 2.71 -14.32
C ILE A 241 -3.24 1.35 -14.00
N GLU A 242 -2.51 0.77 -14.96
CA GLU A 242 -1.77 -0.48 -14.74
C GLU A 242 -0.77 -0.31 -13.58
N TYR A 243 0.07 0.73 -13.61
CA TYR A 243 1.06 0.99 -12.55
C TYR A 243 0.42 1.09 -11.16
N ALA A 244 -0.61 1.94 -11.02
CA ALA A 244 -1.34 2.17 -9.79
C ALA A 244 -2.01 0.88 -9.27
N CYS A 245 -2.62 0.10 -10.17
CA CYS A 245 -3.20 -1.19 -9.82
C CYS A 245 -2.15 -2.18 -9.29
N LEU A 246 -1.01 -2.29 -9.97
CA LEU A 246 0.04 -3.24 -9.61
C LEU A 246 0.69 -2.90 -8.28
N ASP A 247 0.88 -1.62 -7.96
CA ASP A 247 1.49 -1.21 -6.69
C ASP A 247 0.59 -1.57 -5.49
N ALA A 248 -0.71 -1.32 -5.57
CA ALA A 248 -1.64 -1.75 -4.54
C ALA A 248 -1.80 -3.29 -4.49
N LEU A 249 -1.90 -3.96 -5.63
CA LEU A 249 -2.02 -5.43 -5.72
C LEU A 249 -0.82 -6.14 -5.08
N VAL A 250 0.39 -5.75 -5.46
CA VAL A 250 1.61 -6.40 -4.95
C VAL A 250 1.78 -6.14 -3.47
N SER A 251 1.39 -4.95 -2.98
CA SER A 251 1.35 -4.65 -1.55
C SER A 251 0.42 -5.59 -0.80
N TYR A 252 -0.79 -5.82 -1.31
CA TYR A 252 -1.73 -6.81 -0.78
C TYR A 252 -1.16 -8.24 -0.81
N LYS A 253 -0.64 -8.70 -1.96
CA LYS A 253 -0.07 -10.06 -2.11
C LYS A 253 1.09 -10.31 -1.16
N LEU A 254 1.99 -9.33 -1.00
CA LEU A 254 3.11 -9.39 -0.05
C LEU A 254 2.62 -9.54 1.38
N ALA A 255 1.66 -8.71 1.79
CA ALA A 255 1.10 -8.76 3.13
C ALA A 255 0.46 -10.11 3.43
N ILE A 256 -0.40 -10.62 2.54
CA ILE A 256 -1.03 -11.94 2.70
C ILE A 256 0.03 -13.05 2.80
N ASN A 257 1.03 -13.06 1.92
CA ASN A 257 2.10 -14.04 1.96
C ASN A 257 2.86 -14.00 3.29
N LEU A 258 3.33 -12.83 3.70
CA LEU A 258 4.12 -12.66 4.92
C LEU A 258 3.32 -12.96 6.19
N MET A 259 2.07 -12.49 6.27
CA MET A 259 1.19 -12.74 7.43
C MET A 259 0.80 -14.21 7.56
N SER A 260 0.70 -14.95 6.44
CA SER A 260 0.42 -16.39 6.46
C SER A 260 1.59 -17.24 6.96
N ARG A 261 2.82 -16.72 6.95
CA ARG A 261 3.99 -17.41 7.48
C ARG A 261 3.93 -17.46 9.01
N GLY A 262 4.34 -18.59 9.58
CA GLY A 262 4.51 -18.71 11.04
C GLY A 262 5.44 -17.64 11.61
N ASN A 263 5.18 -17.20 12.83
CA ASN A 263 6.07 -16.28 13.53
C ASN A 263 7.38 -17.01 13.87
N PRO A 264 8.55 -16.53 13.39
CA PRO A 264 9.82 -17.15 13.76
C PRO A 264 10.15 -16.84 15.23
N VAL A 265 10.92 -17.73 15.86
CA VAL A 265 11.53 -17.46 17.16
C VAL A 265 12.87 -16.78 16.92
N HIS A 266 12.96 -15.47 17.16
CA HIS A 266 14.22 -14.76 17.04
C HIS A 266 15.11 -14.99 18.26
N ILE A 267 16.22 -15.69 18.05
CA ILE A 267 17.24 -15.91 19.10
C ILE A 267 18.11 -14.66 19.28
N ASP A 268 18.40 -14.28 20.53
CA ASP A 268 19.41 -13.27 20.87
C ASP A 268 20.75 -13.95 21.16
N GLU A 269 21.63 -13.94 20.17
CA GLU A 269 22.95 -14.57 20.25
C GLU A 269 23.83 -13.95 21.35
N ARG A 270 23.57 -12.71 21.77
CA ARG A 270 24.31 -12.04 22.86
C ARG A 270 23.88 -12.48 24.25
N ARG A 271 22.83 -13.31 24.36
CA ARG A 271 22.26 -13.78 25.63
C ARG A 271 22.05 -15.30 25.64
N GLN A 272 22.97 -16.06 25.05
CA GLN A 272 22.94 -17.53 25.04
C GLN A 272 21.61 -18.12 24.51
N GLY A 273 20.92 -17.43 23.59
CA GLY A 273 19.72 -17.96 22.93
C GLY A 273 18.39 -17.68 23.62
N GLU A 274 18.32 -16.81 24.64
CA GLU A 274 17.01 -16.45 25.21
C GLU A 274 16.11 -15.71 24.19
N PRO A 275 14.82 -16.09 24.09
CA PRO A 275 13.87 -15.40 23.22
C PRO A 275 13.70 -13.94 23.66
N LYS A 276 13.99 -13.00 22.77
CA LYS A 276 13.69 -11.59 23.03
C LYS A 276 12.28 -11.26 22.54
N LYS A 277 11.41 -10.76 23.42
CA LYS A 277 10.21 -10.03 22.99
C LYS A 277 10.66 -8.82 22.16
N PHE A 278 10.25 -8.77 20.90
CA PHE A 278 10.48 -7.60 20.06
C PHE A 278 9.87 -6.34 20.69
N TRP A 279 10.50 -5.19 20.47
CA TRP A 279 9.98 -3.88 20.92
C TRP A 279 8.62 -3.54 20.31
N ARG A 280 8.28 -4.19 19.20
CA ARG A 280 6.99 -4.12 18.52
C ARG A 280 6.39 -5.52 18.51
N ASN A 281 5.27 -5.68 19.21
CA ASN A 281 4.44 -6.87 19.04
C ASN A 281 3.69 -6.71 17.72
N PHE A 282 4.06 -7.48 16.69
CA PHE A 282 3.38 -7.44 15.39
C PHE A 282 1.92 -7.93 15.46
N ASP A 283 1.54 -8.59 16.57
CA ASP A 283 0.17 -9.03 16.82
C ASP A 283 -0.67 -7.94 17.54
N GLU A 284 -0.06 -6.85 18.02
CA GLU A 284 -0.77 -5.73 18.68
C GLU A 284 -0.99 -4.55 17.74
N PRO A 285 -2.14 -3.86 17.82
CA PRO A 285 -2.37 -2.61 17.10
C PRO A 285 -1.31 -1.56 17.46
N LYS A 286 -0.83 -0.80 16.48
CA LYS A 286 0.04 0.37 16.74
C LYS A 286 -0.71 1.34 17.67
N LYS A 287 -0.15 1.65 18.84
CA LYS A 287 -0.60 2.79 19.65
C LYS A 287 -0.07 4.06 19.00
N PHE A 288 -0.95 4.96 18.60
CA PHE A 288 -0.56 6.30 18.18
C PHE A 288 -0.47 7.20 19.40
N ASP A 289 0.68 7.84 19.62
CA ASP A 289 0.80 8.96 20.54
C ASP A 289 0.12 10.16 19.89
N GLU A 290 -1.06 10.54 20.37
CA GLU A 290 -1.64 11.85 20.10
C GLU A 290 -0.74 12.92 20.73
N LYS A 291 0.28 13.38 20.00
CA LYS A 291 0.89 14.67 20.35
C LYS A 291 0.08 15.76 19.68
N PRO A 292 -0.65 16.60 20.45
CA PRO A 292 -1.44 17.67 19.86
C PRO A 292 -0.50 18.66 19.17
N THR A 293 -0.73 18.85 17.87
CA THR A 293 -0.08 19.87 17.05
C THR A 293 -0.49 21.23 17.61
N LYS A 294 0.46 21.97 18.21
CA LYS A 294 0.21 23.35 18.62
C LYS A 294 -0.13 24.16 17.38
N GLN A 295 -1.35 24.69 17.32
CA GLN A 295 -1.73 25.72 16.36
C GLN A 295 -0.76 26.90 16.50
N VAL A 296 -0.03 27.20 15.43
CA VAL A 296 0.66 28.47 15.27
C VAL A 296 -0.41 29.46 14.80
N VAL A 297 -0.97 30.21 15.75
CA VAL A 297 -1.83 31.35 15.43
C VAL A 297 -0.94 32.44 14.85
N SER A 298 -1.18 32.77 13.58
CA SER A 298 -0.56 33.89 12.89
C SER A 298 -1.32 35.17 13.21
N ASP A 299 -0.83 35.98 14.13
CA ASP A 299 -1.33 37.34 14.31
C ASP A 299 -0.69 38.26 13.25
N LYS A 300 -1.45 38.52 12.19
CA LYS A 300 -1.28 39.71 11.34
C LYS A 300 -2.64 40.28 10.99
N ALA A 301 -3.04 41.36 11.67
CA ALA A 301 -3.62 42.56 11.06
C ALA A 301 -3.97 43.60 12.14
N ASN A 302 -3.26 44.74 12.16
CA ASN A 302 -3.83 46.00 11.67
C ASN A 302 -2.88 47.16 11.96
N GLY A 303 -2.43 47.82 10.88
CA GLY A 303 -1.84 49.15 10.97
C GLY A 303 -2.93 50.22 11.08
N LYS A 304 -2.61 51.30 11.78
CA LYS A 304 -3.10 52.65 11.47
C LYS A 304 -2.09 53.67 11.96
N ALA A 305 -1.68 54.53 11.04
CA ALA A 305 -0.78 55.66 11.25
C ALA A 305 -1.48 56.81 11.97
N ASN A 306 -0.73 57.61 12.74
CA ASN A 306 -0.75 59.08 12.73
C ASN A 306 0.24 59.70 13.73
N GLY A 307 0.91 60.80 13.32
CA GLY A 307 1.14 61.94 14.23
C GLY A 307 2.57 62.30 14.68
N SER A 308 3.39 62.84 13.77
CA SER A 308 4.14 64.12 13.84
C SER A 308 4.86 64.65 15.11
N LYS A 309 6.07 65.23 14.85
CA LYS A 309 6.89 66.26 15.57
C LYS A 309 7.82 65.78 16.71
N ALA A 310 9.00 66.33 17.00
CA ALA A 310 9.96 67.24 16.33
C ALA A 310 11.25 67.32 17.20
N ASN A 311 12.36 67.75 16.59
CA ASN A 311 13.56 68.42 17.15
C ASN A 311 14.56 67.70 18.08
N GLY A 312 15.86 67.86 17.74
CA GLY A 312 16.98 67.67 18.69
C GLY A 312 18.35 67.57 18.02
N THR A 313 19.03 68.70 17.85
CA THR A 313 20.34 68.91 17.20
C THR A 313 21.54 68.55 18.11
N LYS A 314 22.72 68.36 17.48
CA LYS A 314 24.12 68.40 18.00
C LYS A 314 24.63 67.10 18.66
N SER A 315 25.90 66.65 18.56
CA SER A 315 27.17 67.21 18.05
C SER A 315 28.17 66.07 17.78
N LYS A 316 29.12 66.35 16.87
CA LYS A 316 30.42 65.71 16.61
C LYS A 316 31.14 65.10 17.83
N ARG A 317 31.84 63.98 17.63
CA ARG A 317 33.33 63.96 17.64
C ARG A 317 33.90 62.64 17.12
N THR A 318 34.79 62.77 16.15
CA THR A 318 35.82 61.82 15.74
C THR A 318 36.86 61.65 16.85
N ASN A 319 37.25 60.41 17.11
CA ASN A 319 38.63 59.92 17.01
C ASN A 319 38.58 58.41 16.78
#